data_AF-A0A1G7U4G7-F1
#
_entry.id   AF-A0A1G7U4G7-F1
#
_cell.length_a   1.000
_cell.length_b   1.000
_cell.length_c   1.000
_cell.angle_alpha   90.00
_cell.angle_beta   90.00
_cell.angle_gamma   90.00
#
_symmetry.space_group_name_H-M   'P 1'
#
loop_
_entity.id
_entity.type
_entity.pdbx_description
1 polymer ?
#
loop_
_entity_poly.entity_id
_entity_poly.type
_entity_poly.pdbx_seq_one_letter_code
_entity_poly.pdbx_strand_id
1 'polypeptide(L)'
;MRDDTDLWRGRSEAFGPASAVGGAVLPYEGRTALQAPDGLPAAVFRADVDGWATPSTPVLVRGRAKILPLAWSGDPTASVRTVDTAEIDALAEQMLAAGMHWAGNWRLLELVERRSDSIGSYADALRTAGATRVDCWTYSHEVGLSLVWAGRADAGTASLALHVVPASWVSEPRAGKPVKNIDVRWSWHDVVGLFEHDRGFSL
;
A
#
# COMPACT_ATOMS: atom_id res chain seq x y z
N MET A 1 23.61 18.68 3.32
CA MET A 1 22.45 19.57 3.24
C MET A 1 21.45 18.86 2.34
N ARG A 2 20.50 18.12 2.91
CA ARG A 2 19.41 17.50 2.14
C ARG A 2 18.50 18.63 1.70
N ASP A 3 18.20 18.69 0.42
CA ASP A 3 17.36 19.72 -0.16
C ASP A 3 15.92 19.51 0.37
N ASP A 4 15.37 20.48 1.10
CA ASP A 4 14.01 20.43 1.68
C ASP A 4 12.91 20.35 0.61
N THR A 5 13.29 20.45 -0.66
CA THR A 5 12.44 20.36 -1.85
C THR A 5 11.82 18.97 -2.06
N ASP A 6 12.46 17.89 -1.60
CA ASP A 6 11.93 16.52 -1.72
C ASP A 6 10.77 16.23 -0.74
N LEU A 7 10.55 17.11 0.25
CA LEU A 7 9.49 16.94 1.26
C LEU A 7 8.10 17.34 0.74
N TRP A 8 8.01 18.10 -0.36
CA TRP A 8 6.76 18.71 -0.84
C TRP A 8 6.38 18.29 -2.26
N ARG A 9 6.38 16.99 -2.54
CA ARG A 9 5.77 16.50 -3.79
C ARG A 9 4.27 16.80 -3.77
N GLY A 10 3.83 17.66 -4.67
CA GLY A 10 2.44 18.04 -4.79
C GLY A 10 1.58 16.89 -5.34
N ARG A 11 0.27 16.95 -5.10
CA ARG A 11 -0.69 15.93 -5.56
C ARG A 11 -0.57 15.61 -7.07
N SER A 12 -0.34 16.61 -7.91
CA SER A 12 -0.19 16.41 -9.36
C SER A 12 1.13 15.73 -9.75
N GLU A 13 2.18 15.88 -8.94
CA GLU A 13 3.46 15.21 -9.17
C GLU A 13 3.38 13.74 -8.75
N ALA A 14 2.72 13.45 -7.63
CA ALA A 14 2.59 12.09 -7.11
C ALA A 14 1.60 11.21 -7.92
N PHE A 15 0.57 11.82 -8.52
CA PHE A 15 -0.53 11.08 -9.15
C PHE A 15 -0.79 11.47 -10.61
N GLY A 16 -0.03 12.39 -11.18
CA GLY A 16 -0.15 12.74 -12.60
C GLY A 16 0.44 11.65 -13.50
N PRO A 17 0.15 11.65 -14.82
CA PRO A 17 0.59 10.59 -15.74
C PRO A 17 2.09 10.30 -15.71
N ALA A 18 2.92 11.32 -15.50
CA ALA A 18 4.36 11.17 -15.39
C ALA A 18 4.79 10.25 -14.22
N SER A 19 4.00 10.18 -13.13
CA SER A 19 4.33 9.37 -11.95
C SER A 19 4.24 7.87 -12.20
N ALA A 20 3.46 7.43 -13.19
CA ALA A 20 3.41 6.01 -13.55
C ALA A 20 4.77 5.51 -14.08
N VAL A 21 5.51 6.40 -14.75
CA VAL A 21 6.82 6.09 -15.36
C VAL A 21 7.98 6.54 -14.46
N GLY A 22 7.95 7.78 -13.95
CA GLY A 22 9.00 8.33 -13.10
C GLY A 22 8.96 7.85 -11.64
N GLY A 23 7.97 7.03 -11.28
CA GLY A 23 7.75 6.64 -9.90
C GLY A 23 7.07 7.74 -9.09
N ALA A 24 6.63 7.37 -7.90
CA ALA A 24 6.03 8.31 -6.97
C ALA A 24 6.09 7.81 -5.54
N VAL A 25 6.02 8.78 -4.65
CA VAL A 25 5.80 8.60 -3.22
C VAL A 25 4.57 9.44 -2.87
N LEU A 26 3.74 8.93 -1.96
CA LEU A 26 2.58 9.64 -1.46
C LEU A 26 2.94 11.08 -1.02
N PRO A 27 2.13 12.11 -1.33
CA PRO A 27 2.37 13.49 -0.90
C PRO A 27 2.52 13.62 0.62
N TYR A 28 3.17 14.69 1.08
CA TYR A 28 3.38 14.93 2.51
C TYR A 28 2.10 14.86 3.33
N GLU A 29 1.02 15.52 2.88
CA GLU A 29 -0.26 15.52 3.58
C GLU A 29 -0.84 14.12 3.68
N GLY A 30 -0.65 13.30 2.64
CA GLY A 30 -1.05 11.90 2.63
C GLY A 30 -0.25 11.07 3.62
N ARG A 31 1.08 11.24 3.65
CA ARG A 31 1.97 10.55 4.61
C ARG A 31 1.61 10.93 6.05
N THR A 32 1.45 12.21 6.33
CA THR A 32 1.06 12.70 7.66
C THR A 32 -0.31 12.19 8.09
N ALA A 33 -1.31 12.21 7.21
CA ALA A 33 -2.63 11.67 7.51
C ALA A 33 -2.58 10.17 7.81
N LEU A 34 -1.75 9.43 7.08
CA LEU A 34 -1.54 8.01 7.32
C LEU A 34 -0.66 7.72 8.52
N GLN A 35 -0.01 8.70 9.15
CA GLN A 35 0.88 8.59 10.32
C GLN A 35 0.30 9.26 11.58
N ALA A 36 -0.96 9.68 11.53
CA ALA A 36 -1.61 10.36 12.65
C ALA A 36 -1.74 9.46 13.88
N PRO A 37 -1.54 9.96 15.12
CA PRO A 37 -1.56 9.14 16.34
C PRO A 37 -2.90 8.43 16.60
N ASP A 38 -4.00 8.95 16.06
CA ASP A 38 -5.34 8.40 16.22
C ASP A 38 -5.65 7.23 15.25
N GLY A 39 -4.69 6.85 14.40
CA GLY A 39 -4.85 5.80 13.41
C GLY A 39 -5.13 6.29 12.00
N LEU A 40 -5.55 5.35 11.14
CA LEU A 40 -5.85 5.66 9.74
C LEU A 40 -7.12 6.51 9.61
N PRO A 41 -7.23 7.36 8.57
CA PRO A 41 -8.45 8.13 8.31
C PRO A 41 -9.68 7.23 8.23
N ALA A 42 -10.77 7.59 8.92
CA ALA A 42 -11.98 6.76 8.98
C ALA A 42 -12.58 6.40 7.61
N ALA A 43 -12.38 7.27 6.61
CA ALA A 43 -12.79 7.03 5.23
C ALA A 43 -12.12 5.80 4.62
N VAL A 44 -10.89 5.47 5.02
CA VAL A 44 -10.20 4.24 4.59
C VAL A 44 -11.03 3.01 4.95
N PHE A 45 -11.54 2.92 6.17
CA PHE A 45 -12.30 1.74 6.61
C PHE A 45 -13.67 1.63 5.94
N ARG A 46 -14.26 2.78 5.56
CA ARG A 46 -15.60 2.87 4.95
C ARG A 46 -15.61 2.74 3.43
N ALA A 47 -14.46 2.86 2.76
CA ALA A 47 -14.39 2.78 1.30
C ALA A 47 -14.93 1.45 0.76
N ASP A 48 -15.86 1.52 -0.18
CA ASP A 48 -16.48 0.38 -0.87
C ASP A 48 -16.19 0.36 -2.38
N VAL A 49 -15.68 1.47 -2.91
CA VAL A 49 -15.21 1.66 -4.28
C VAL A 49 -13.86 2.38 -4.30
N ASP A 50 -13.15 2.30 -5.42
CA ASP A 50 -11.90 3.05 -5.65
C ASP A 50 -12.14 4.56 -5.47
N GLY A 51 -11.27 5.23 -4.73
CA GLY A 51 -11.54 6.59 -4.29
C GLY A 51 -10.44 7.21 -3.45
N TRP A 52 -10.74 8.38 -2.88
CA TRP A 52 -9.82 9.17 -2.07
C TRP A 52 -10.30 9.18 -0.62
N ALA A 53 -9.55 8.58 0.31
CA ALA A 53 -9.85 8.68 1.74
C ALA A 53 -9.57 10.08 2.29
N THR A 54 -8.58 10.74 1.72
CA THR A 54 -8.27 12.16 1.85
C THR A 54 -7.85 12.67 0.46
N PRO A 55 -7.77 14.00 0.22
CA PRO A 55 -7.25 14.52 -1.04
C PRO A 55 -5.88 13.98 -1.44
N SER A 56 -5.07 13.44 -0.52
CA SER A 56 -3.73 12.92 -0.79
C SER A 56 -3.58 11.43 -0.46
N THR A 57 -4.67 10.69 -0.28
CA THR A 57 -4.65 9.27 0.11
C THR A 57 -5.58 8.45 -0.80
N PRO A 58 -5.05 7.82 -1.86
CA PRO A 58 -5.83 6.94 -2.71
C PRO A 58 -6.15 5.63 -1.98
N VAL A 59 -7.31 5.08 -2.26
CA VAL A 59 -7.77 3.77 -1.80
C VAL A 59 -8.28 3.01 -3.00
N LEU A 60 -7.69 1.84 -3.27
CA LEU A 60 -8.15 0.90 -4.29
C LEU A 60 -8.84 -0.27 -3.57
N VAL A 61 -10.09 -0.53 -3.92
CA VAL A 61 -10.91 -1.58 -3.32
C VAL A 61 -10.87 -2.82 -4.21
N ARG A 62 -10.44 -3.95 -3.63
CA ARG A 62 -10.38 -5.26 -4.28
C ARG A 62 -11.11 -6.27 -3.40
N GLY A 63 -12.43 -6.34 -3.56
CA GLY A 63 -13.29 -7.17 -2.73
C GLY A 63 -13.24 -6.75 -1.24
N ARG A 64 -12.66 -7.59 -0.39
CA ARG A 64 -12.51 -7.29 1.05
C ARG A 64 -11.19 -6.59 1.40
N ALA A 65 -10.26 -6.49 0.47
CA ALA A 65 -9.02 -5.77 0.65
C ALA A 65 -9.20 -4.31 0.20
N LYS A 66 -8.69 -3.38 1.02
CA LYS A 66 -8.53 -1.98 0.63
C LYS A 66 -7.04 -1.69 0.59
N ILE A 67 -6.55 -1.25 -0.54
CA ILE A 67 -5.13 -1.07 -0.82
C ILE A 67 -4.88 0.43 -0.84
N LEU A 68 -3.90 0.88 -0.06
CA LEU A 68 -3.40 2.23 -0.07
C LEU A 68 -2.01 2.20 -0.71
N PRO A 69 -1.90 2.50 -2.02
CA PRO A 69 -0.61 2.71 -2.67
C PRO A 69 0.18 3.79 -1.95
N LEU A 70 1.40 3.47 -1.53
CA LEU A 70 2.25 4.40 -0.78
C LEU A 70 3.42 4.89 -1.62
N ALA A 71 4.07 3.99 -2.35
CA ALA A 71 5.16 4.33 -3.25
C ALA A 71 5.35 3.32 -4.39
N TRP A 72 5.97 3.80 -5.47
CA TRP A 72 6.36 3.07 -6.66
C TRP A 72 7.70 3.63 -7.16
N SER A 73 8.66 2.75 -7.46
CA SER A 73 9.99 3.12 -7.93
C SER A 73 9.96 3.80 -9.29
N GLY A 74 8.99 3.49 -10.14
CA GLY A 74 9.00 3.89 -11.55
C GLY A 74 9.50 2.77 -12.47
N ASP A 75 9.40 3.03 -13.77
CA ASP A 75 9.96 2.17 -14.81
C ASP A 75 11.48 2.39 -14.89
N PRO A 76 12.30 1.38 -14.56
CA PRO A 76 13.75 1.51 -14.54
C PRO A 76 14.37 1.65 -15.94
N THR A 77 13.59 1.40 -17.00
CA THR A 77 14.02 1.58 -18.39
C THR A 77 13.75 2.98 -18.92
N ALA A 78 12.98 3.80 -18.18
CA ALA A 78 12.64 5.14 -18.61
C ALA A 78 13.81 6.12 -18.43
N SER A 79 13.90 7.12 -19.30
CA SER A 79 14.92 8.17 -19.26
C SER A 79 14.67 9.27 -18.22
N VAL A 80 13.70 9.06 -17.33
CA VAL A 80 13.32 9.98 -16.25
C VAL A 80 13.82 9.46 -14.90
N ARG A 81 14.11 10.38 -13.97
CA ARG A 81 14.52 10.01 -12.61
C ARG A 81 13.41 9.19 -11.95
N THR A 82 13.77 7.99 -11.50
CA THR A 82 12.95 7.09 -10.70
C THR A 82 13.03 7.41 -9.21
N VAL A 83 12.09 6.89 -8.42
CA VAL A 83 12.15 6.94 -6.95
C VAL A 83 13.14 5.88 -6.47
N ASP A 84 14.08 6.29 -5.61
CA ASP A 84 15.07 5.39 -5.03
C ASP A 84 14.39 4.39 -4.08
N THR A 85 14.86 3.15 -4.08
CA THR A 85 14.45 2.13 -3.10
C THR A 85 14.69 2.59 -1.67
N ALA A 86 15.75 3.39 -1.43
CA ALA A 86 16.01 3.98 -0.12
C ALA A 86 14.90 4.94 0.36
N GLU A 87 14.23 5.66 -0.56
CA GLU A 87 13.07 6.50 -0.23
C GLU A 87 11.86 5.64 0.14
N ILE A 88 11.65 4.54 -0.58
CA ILE A 88 10.57 3.58 -0.30
C ILE A 88 10.79 2.92 1.07
N ASP A 89 12.01 2.49 1.36
CA ASP A 89 12.37 1.87 2.63
C ASP A 89 12.22 2.86 3.80
N ALA A 90 12.63 4.12 3.63
CA ALA A 90 12.44 5.15 4.64
C ALA A 90 10.95 5.41 4.93
N LEU A 91 10.10 5.44 3.91
CA LEU A 91 8.64 5.52 4.11
C LEU A 91 8.10 4.27 4.82
N ALA A 92 8.61 3.09 4.45
CA ALA A 92 8.19 1.85 5.07
C ALA A 92 8.55 1.80 6.56
N GLU A 93 9.74 2.25 6.95
CA GLU A 93 10.16 2.40 8.35
C GLU A 93 9.23 3.33 9.15
N GLN A 94 8.84 4.46 8.56
CA GLN A 94 7.88 5.37 9.18
C GLN A 94 6.52 4.71 9.37
N MET A 95 6.04 3.98 8.36
CA MET A 95 4.76 3.25 8.45
C MET A 95 4.82 2.09 9.44
N LEU A 96 5.96 1.40 9.56
CA LEU A 96 6.18 0.37 10.57
C LEU A 96 6.08 0.98 11.98
N ALA A 97 6.77 2.10 12.21
CA ALA A 97 6.73 2.82 13.49
C ALA A 97 5.30 3.28 13.84
N ALA A 98 4.58 3.80 12.85
CA ALA A 98 3.21 4.26 13.01
C ALA A 98 2.23 3.09 13.27
N GLY A 99 2.40 1.97 12.55
CA GLY A 99 1.63 0.74 12.74
C GLY A 99 1.82 0.12 14.13
N MET A 100 3.04 0.13 14.66
CA MET A 100 3.32 -0.28 16.04
C MET A 100 2.58 0.60 17.06
N HIS A 101 2.34 1.87 16.74
CA HIS A 101 1.63 2.79 17.63
C HIS A 101 0.12 2.52 17.68
N TRP A 102 -0.55 2.28 16.54
CA TRP A 102 -2.02 2.12 16.53
C TRP A 102 -2.52 0.69 16.62
N ALA A 103 -1.76 -0.29 16.12
CA ALA A 103 -2.26 -1.63 15.85
C ALA A 103 -1.62 -2.72 16.75
N GLY A 104 -0.84 -2.32 17.76
CA GLY A 104 -0.29 -3.21 18.77
C GLY A 104 0.66 -4.26 18.19
N ASN A 105 0.37 -5.55 18.43
CA ASN A 105 1.27 -6.66 18.11
C ASN A 105 1.56 -6.76 16.61
N TRP A 106 2.83 -6.52 16.26
CA TRP A 106 3.43 -6.69 14.94
C TRP A 106 3.89 -8.14 14.74
N ARG A 107 3.77 -8.64 13.50
CA ARG A 107 4.36 -9.90 13.05
C ARG A 107 4.76 -9.83 11.59
N LEU A 108 5.83 -10.54 11.24
CA LEU A 108 6.12 -10.89 9.86
C LEU A 108 5.09 -11.94 9.37
N LEU A 109 4.58 -11.77 8.16
CA LEU A 109 3.77 -12.78 7.49
C LEU A 109 4.66 -13.59 6.55
N GLU A 110 4.92 -14.85 6.91
CA GLU A 110 5.74 -15.78 6.12
C GLU A 110 5.05 -16.15 4.80
N LEU A 111 5.47 -15.51 3.71
CA LEU A 111 4.87 -15.74 2.38
C LEU A 111 5.07 -17.16 1.84
N VAL A 112 6.16 -17.83 2.23
CA VAL A 112 6.52 -19.17 1.76
C VAL A 112 5.94 -20.29 2.61
N GLU A 113 5.37 -19.97 3.77
CA GLU A 113 4.75 -20.95 4.66
C GLU A 113 3.48 -21.51 4.02
N ARG A 114 3.38 -22.84 3.93
CA ARG A 114 2.18 -23.49 3.42
C ARG A 114 1.12 -23.57 4.52
N ARG A 115 -0.02 -22.94 4.29
CA ARG A 115 -1.17 -22.96 5.20
C ARG A 115 -2.46 -23.25 4.45
N SER A 116 -3.39 -23.94 5.11
CA SER A 116 -4.70 -24.32 4.56
C SER A 116 -5.85 -23.55 5.22
N ASP A 117 -5.59 -22.31 5.63
CA ASP A 117 -6.53 -21.38 6.27
C ASP A 117 -6.65 -20.07 5.47
N SER A 118 -7.38 -19.09 6.01
CA SER A 118 -7.53 -17.77 5.39
C SER A 118 -6.21 -17.00 5.27
N ILE A 119 -5.24 -17.25 6.17
CA ILE A 119 -3.91 -16.62 6.12
C ILE A 119 -3.14 -17.17 4.91
N GLY A 120 -3.14 -18.49 4.71
CA GLY A 120 -2.55 -19.12 3.53
C GLY A 120 -3.14 -18.62 2.22
N SER A 121 -4.47 -18.48 2.16
CA SER A 121 -5.15 -17.93 0.98
C SER A 121 -4.71 -16.50 0.65
N TYR A 122 -4.50 -15.67 1.67
CA TYR A 122 -4.04 -14.30 1.52
C TYR A 122 -2.55 -14.23 1.12
N ALA A 123 -1.69 -15.04 1.74
CA ALA A 123 -0.28 -15.15 1.39
C ALA A 123 -0.10 -15.61 -0.07
N ASP A 124 -0.89 -16.57 -0.54
CA ASP A 124 -0.88 -17.04 -1.92
C ASP A 124 -1.27 -15.93 -2.92
N ALA A 125 -2.27 -15.12 -2.55
CA ALA A 125 -2.69 -13.98 -3.37
C ALA A 125 -1.60 -12.90 -3.43
N LEU A 126 -0.94 -12.59 -2.30
CA LEU A 126 0.17 -11.64 -2.23
C LEU A 126 1.36 -12.11 -3.07
N ARG A 127 1.76 -13.37 -2.97
CA ARG A 127 2.82 -13.95 -3.82
C ARG A 127 2.46 -13.85 -5.30
N THR A 128 1.22 -14.17 -5.65
CA THR A 128 0.73 -14.05 -7.03
C THR A 128 0.76 -12.61 -7.54
N ALA A 129 0.54 -11.63 -6.64
CA ALA A 129 0.65 -10.20 -6.94
C ALA A 129 2.10 -9.67 -6.92
N GLY A 130 3.11 -10.52 -6.68
CA GLY A 130 4.52 -10.13 -6.69
C GLY A 130 5.04 -9.58 -5.36
N ALA A 131 4.33 -9.80 -4.25
CA ALA A 131 4.81 -9.43 -2.93
C ALA A 131 6.08 -10.21 -2.56
N THR A 132 7.06 -9.51 -2.00
CA THR A 132 8.35 -10.05 -1.57
C THR A 132 8.52 -10.03 -0.05
N ARG A 133 7.84 -9.11 0.63
CA ARG A 133 7.84 -8.97 2.09
C ARG A 133 6.50 -8.42 2.56
N VAL A 134 6.04 -8.88 3.72
CA VAL A 134 4.78 -8.42 4.31
C VAL A 134 4.89 -8.34 5.83
N ASP A 135 4.71 -7.15 6.37
CA ASP A 135 4.61 -6.91 7.81
C ASP A 135 3.15 -6.67 8.20
N CYS A 136 2.67 -7.32 9.25
CA CYS A 136 1.26 -7.36 9.60
C CYS A 136 0.97 -6.93 11.05
N TRP A 137 -0.21 -6.36 11.24
CA TRP A 137 -0.76 -6.00 12.55
C TRP A 137 -2.24 -6.37 12.67
N THR A 138 -2.71 -6.54 13.90
CA THR A 138 -4.15 -6.66 14.20
C THR A 138 -4.67 -5.32 14.73
N TYR A 139 -5.26 -4.51 13.85
CA TYR A 139 -5.76 -3.18 14.21
C TYR A 139 -6.99 -3.25 15.13
N SER A 140 -7.89 -4.20 14.90
CA SER A 140 -9.06 -4.42 15.74
C SER A 140 -9.50 -5.88 15.71
N HIS A 141 -10.64 -6.19 16.32
CA HIS A 141 -11.22 -7.53 16.27
C HIS A 141 -11.51 -8.00 14.83
N GLU A 142 -11.84 -7.07 13.93
CA GLU A 142 -12.28 -7.37 12.57
C GLU A 142 -11.29 -6.91 11.50
N VAL A 143 -10.37 -6.00 11.85
CA VAL A 143 -9.46 -5.35 10.90
C VAL A 143 -8.02 -5.76 11.15
N GLY A 144 -7.37 -6.22 10.09
CA GLY A 144 -5.94 -6.43 9.99
C GLY A 144 -5.30 -5.41 9.06
N LEU A 145 -4.02 -5.12 9.29
CA LEU A 145 -3.20 -4.30 8.42
C LEU A 145 -2.04 -5.12 7.88
N SER A 146 -1.65 -4.88 6.64
CA SER A 146 -0.43 -5.44 6.04
C SER A 146 0.33 -4.37 5.28
N LEU A 147 1.56 -4.08 5.66
CA LEU A 147 2.49 -3.32 4.85
C LEU A 147 3.18 -4.29 3.89
N VAL A 148 2.98 -4.07 2.60
CA VAL A 148 3.35 -5.00 1.53
C VAL A 148 4.39 -4.34 0.64
N TRP A 149 5.55 -5.00 0.53
CA TRP A 149 6.54 -4.71 -0.48
C TRP A 149 6.34 -5.67 -1.64
N ALA A 150 6.36 -5.14 -2.85
CA ALA A 150 6.28 -5.94 -4.07
C ALA A 150 7.24 -5.39 -5.13
N GLY A 151 7.72 -6.27 -6.00
CA GLY A 151 8.66 -5.90 -7.04
C GLY A 151 9.74 -6.95 -7.26
N ARG A 152 10.71 -6.59 -8.09
CA ARG A 152 11.77 -7.47 -8.56
C ARG A 152 13.09 -6.71 -8.52
N ALA A 153 13.95 -7.08 -7.57
CA ALA A 153 15.26 -6.45 -7.39
C ALA A 153 16.14 -6.60 -8.64
N ASP A 154 16.07 -7.75 -9.32
CA ASP A 154 16.76 -8.01 -10.59
C ASP A 154 16.27 -7.12 -11.74
N ALA A 155 14.97 -6.78 -11.71
CA ALA A 155 14.36 -5.89 -12.68
C ALA A 155 14.38 -4.42 -12.22
N GLY A 156 14.95 -4.08 -11.07
CA GLY A 156 14.99 -2.70 -10.54
C GLY A 156 13.61 -2.11 -10.21
N THR A 157 12.61 -2.94 -9.89
CA THR A 157 11.26 -2.48 -9.56
C THR A 157 10.95 -2.68 -8.08
N ALA A 158 10.31 -1.69 -7.46
CA ALA A 158 9.88 -1.75 -6.08
C ALA A 158 8.60 -0.93 -5.86
N SER A 159 7.70 -1.43 -5.02
CA SER A 159 6.47 -0.76 -4.63
C SER A 159 6.17 -1.05 -3.16
N LEU A 160 5.42 -0.14 -2.55
CA LEU A 160 4.97 -0.23 -1.18
C LEU A 160 3.48 0.11 -1.12
N ALA A 161 2.71 -0.74 -0.45
CA ALA A 161 1.29 -0.50 -0.19
C ALA A 161 0.91 -0.90 1.23
N LEU A 162 -0.04 -0.18 1.83
CA LEU A 162 -0.71 -0.61 3.05
C LEU A 162 -2.05 -1.25 2.68
N HIS A 163 -2.25 -2.50 3.08
CA HIS A 163 -3.52 -3.19 2.91
C HIS A 163 -4.31 -3.13 4.22
N VAL A 164 -5.59 -2.81 4.11
CA VAL A 164 -6.60 -2.96 5.16
C VAL A 164 -7.47 -4.16 4.78
N VAL A 165 -7.40 -5.21 5.59
CA VAL A 165 -7.95 -6.54 5.29
C VAL A 165 -8.72 -7.09 6.50
N PRO A 166 -9.52 -8.16 6.34
CA PRO A 166 -10.07 -8.85 7.49
C PRO A 166 -8.98 -9.33 8.45
N ALA A 167 -9.17 -9.17 9.76
CA ALA A 167 -8.20 -9.60 10.76
C ALA A 167 -7.87 -11.11 10.66
N SER A 168 -8.83 -11.93 10.21
CA SER A 168 -8.64 -13.36 9.97
C SER A 168 -7.60 -13.70 8.90
N TRP A 169 -7.20 -12.74 8.05
CA TRP A 169 -6.20 -12.95 7.01
C TRP A 169 -4.77 -12.73 7.52
N VAL A 170 -4.60 -12.11 8.68
CA VAL A 170 -3.28 -11.72 9.22
C VAL A 170 -3.05 -12.11 10.68
N SER A 171 -4.10 -12.57 11.38
CA SER A 171 -4.07 -12.88 12.81
C SER A 171 -4.39 -14.36 13.04
N GLU A 172 -3.40 -15.12 13.53
CA GLU A 172 -3.54 -16.56 13.83
C GLU A 172 -4.72 -16.91 14.75
N PRO A 173 -4.95 -16.21 15.88
CA PRO A 173 -6.10 -16.47 16.74
C PRO A 173 -7.45 -16.28 16.05
N ARG A 174 -7.48 -15.62 14.89
CA ARG A 174 -8.68 -15.29 14.12
C ARG A 174 -8.72 -16.02 12.78
N ALA A 175 -7.73 -16.85 12.48
CA ALA A 175 -7.65 -17.57 11.21
C ALA A 175 -8.91 -18.41 10.99
N GLY A 176 -9.49 -18.28 9.81
CA GLY A 176 -10.72 -18.98 9.42
C GLY A 176 -10.46 -20.00 8.32
N LYS A 177 -11.55 -20.47 7.71
CA LYS A 177 -11.49 -21.34 6.53
C LYS A 177 -10.78 -20.63 5.35
N PRO A 178 -10.18 -21.38 4.41
CA PRO A 178 -9.67 -20.83 3.16
C PRO A 178 -10.65 -19.90 2.46
N VAL A 179 -10.11 -18.87 1.84
CA VAL A 179 -10.87 -17.87 1.11
C VAL A 179 -10.51 -17.95 -0.36
N LYS A 180 -11.52 -18.01 -1.23
CA LYS A 180 -11.31 -18.09 -2.67
C LYS A 180 -11.30 -16.68 -3.28
N ASN A 181 -10.63 -16.54 -4.42
CA ASN A 181 -10.66 -15.35 -5.27
C ASN A 181 -10.26 -14.06 -4.55
N ILE A 182 -9.26 -14.12 -3.67
CA ILE A 182 -8.63 -12.90 -3.14
C ILE A 182 -7.88 -12.23 -4.29
N ASP A 183 -8.27 -11.01 -4.63
CA ASP A 183 -7.51 -10.13 -5.52
C ASP A 183 -6.89 -9.01 -4.70
N VAL A 184 -5.58 -8.83 -4.85
CA VAL A 184 -4.78 -7.79 -4.19
C VAL A 184 -3.83 -7.13 -5.19
N ARG A 185 -4.06 -7.34 -6.49
CA ARG A 185 -3.27 -6.72 -7.55
C ARG A 185 -3.69 -5.25 -7.68
N TRP A 186 -2.69 -4.42 -7.90
CA TRP A 186 -2.86 -3.01 -8.18
C TRP A 186 -1.67 -2.53 -9.00
N SER A 187 -1.84 -1.37 -9.64
CA SER A 187 -0.76 -0.68 -10.33
C SER A 187 -0.77 0.81 -10.03
N TRP A 188 0.37 1.49 -10.19
CA TRP A 188 0.37 2.95 -10.06
C TRP A 188 -0.48 3.64 -11.16
N HIS A 189 -0.71 2.97 -12.29
CA HIS A 189 -1.64 3.44 -13.31
C HIS A 189 -3.09 3.50 -12.79
N ASP A 190 -3.49 2.60 -11.88
CA ASP A 190 -4.82 2.65 -11.26
C ASP A 190 -4.99 3.96 -10.47
N VAL A 191 -3.93 4.42 -9.79
CA VAL A 191 -3.91 5.67 -9.02
C VAL A 191 -3.96 6.89 -9.95
N VAL A 192 -3.20 6.85 -11.05
CA VAL A 192 -3.24 7.90 -12.08
C VAL A 192 -4.64 8.01 -12.68
N GLY A 193 -5.25 6.89 -13.08
CA GLY A 193 -6.60 6.87 -13.63
C GLY A 193 -7.63 7.41 -12.64
N LEU A 194 -7.48 7.10 -11.35
CA LEU A 194 -8.31 7.66 -10.28
C LEU A 194 -8.15 9.18 -10.16
N PHE A 195 -6.92 9.70 -10.32
CA PHE A 195 -6.65 11.14 -10.27
C PHE A 195 -7.19 11.89 -11.48
N GLU A 196 -7.08 11.31 -12.68
CA GLU A 196 -7.64 11.89 -13.91
C GLU A 196 -9.17 11.97 -13.84
N HIS A 197 -9.81 10.90 -13.36
CA HIS A 197 -11.26 10.87 -13.15
C HIS A 197 -11.72 11.93 -12.14
N ASP A 198 -11.03 12.10 -11.00
CA ASP A 198 -11.34 13.12 -9.99
C ASP A 198 -11.26 14.55 -10.54
N ARG A 199 -10.40 14.79 -11.54
CA ARG A 199 -10.27 16.09 -12.21
C ARG A 199 -11.26 16.31 -13.35
N GLY A 200 -12.17 15.37 -13.60
CA GLY A 200 -13.13 15.44 -14.70
C GLY A 200 -12.51 15.15 -16.07
N PHE A 201 -11.32 14.57 -16.12
CA PHE A 201 -10.76 14.00 -17.34
C PHE A 201 -11.29 12.56 -17.45
N SER A 202 -12.50 12.40 -17.98
CA SER A 202 -12.95 11.08 -18.43
C SER A 202 -12.31 10.78 -19.79
N LEU A 203 -11.75 9.57 -19.92
CA LEU A 203 -11.25 8.99 -21.18
C LEU A 203 -12.33 8.92 -22.25
#